data_AF-A0A919CD72-F1
#
_entry.id   AF-A0A919CD72-F1
#
_cell.length_a   1.000
_cell.length_b   1.000
_cell.length_c   1.000
_cell.angle_alpha   90.00
_cell.angle_beta   90.00
_cell.angle_gamma   90.00
#
_symmetry.space_group_name_H-M   'P 1'
#
loop_
_entity.id
_entity.type
_entity.pdbx_description
1 polymer ?
#
loop_
_entity_poly.entity_id
_entity_poly.type
_entity_poly.pdbx_seq_one_letter_code
_entity_poly.pdbx_strand_id
1 'polypeptide(L)'
;MLAGYHLLLKRPLADLAGPRLRARLAGPVRGFRPRTVDDYGWIWLSAALGTATHLFFDDLTHGTYVDWGLTPVVGSYSGTQLVQEGLSLVGLLVLVLAVWSWYGKAPVATDPGALLPAQPRPARITARTALVAAVLAGALAEVLDPRVAKVYPGIIQTEPVPMGFAFVWDVSVDASLRALDWGVAAIVVYAAVWQACRLLPSLRAGAFSVRK
;
A
#
# COMPACT_ATOMS: atom_id res chain seq x y z
N MET A 1 4.47 12.30 -1.61
CA MET A 1 3.58 11.11 -1.70
C MET A 1 2.13 11.47 -2.02
N LEU A 2 1.46 12.34 -1.25
CA LEU A 2 0.04 12.69 -1.44
C LEU A 2 -0.33 13.17 -2.86
N ALA A 3 0.47 14.07 -3.45
CA ALA A 3 0.27 14.53 -4.82
C ALA A 3 0.40 13.39 -5.85
N GLY A 4 1.42 12.53 -5.70
CA GLY A 4 1.60 11.34 -6.54
C GLY A 4 0.41 10.38 -6.44
N TYR A 5 -0.11 10.15 -5.23
CA TYR A 5 -1.33 9.36 -5.06
C TYR A 5 -2.52 9.98 -5.82
N HIS A 6 -2.81 11.27 -5.59
CA HIS A 6 -3.98 11.91 -6.19
C HIS A 6 -3.89 12.08 -7.71
N LEU A 7 -2.70 12.35 -8.23
CA LEU A 7 -2.47 12.62 -9.65
C LEU A 7 -2.25 11.33 -10.46
N LEU A 8 -1.47 10.39 -9.91
CA LEU A 8 -0.99 9.23 -10.65
C LEU A 8 -1.75 7.95 -10.30
N LEU A 9 -1.94 7.66 -9.00
CA LEU A 9 -2.36 6.31 -8.57
C LEU A 9 -3.87 6.16 -8.35
N LYS A 10 -4.55 7.20 -7.88
CA LYS A 10 -5.95 7.14 -7.42
C LYS A 10 -6.92 6.56 -8.45
N ARG A 11 -6.81 7.01 -9.70
CA ARG A 11 -7.69 6.57 -10.80
C ARG A 11 -7.32 5.19 -11.34
N PRO A 12 -6.04 4.88 -11.62
CA PRO A 12 -5.64 3.51 -11.97
C PRO A 12 -6.04 2.47 -10.92
N LEU A 13 -5.84 2.76 -9.62
CA LEU A 13 -6.24 1.84 -8.55
C LEU A 13 -7.75 1.60 -8.52
N ALA A 14 -8.56 2.64 -8.70
CA ALA A 14 -10.01 2.50 -8.84
C ALA A 14 -10.41 1.75 -10.14
N ASP A 15 -9.53 1.72 -11.14
CA ASP A 15 -9.71 0.91 -12.35
C ASP A 15 -9.50 -0.58 -12.14
N LEU A 16 -8.54 -0.93 -11.30
CA LEU A 16 -8.30 -2.31 -10.90
C LEU A 16 -9.39 -2.85 -9.96
N ALA A 17 -10.14 -1.99 -9.26
CA ALA A 17 -11.20 -2.41 -8.35
C ALA A 17 -12.33 -3.21 -9.05
N GLY A 18 -12.91 -4.19 -8.33
CA GLY A 18 -14.10 -4.92 -8.80
C GLY A 18 -15.31 -4.00 -9.00
N PRO A 19 -16.35 -4.41 -9.76
CA PRO A 19 -17.47 -3.54 -10.13
C PRO A 19 -18.17 -2.85 -8.94
N ARG A 20 -18.40 -3.58 -7.85
CA ARG A 20 -19.05 -3.06 -6.63
C ARG A 20 -18.21 -1.99 -5.94
N LEU A 21 -16.91 -2.26 -5.76
CA LEU A 21 -16.00 -1.32 -5.12
C LEU A 21 -15.77 -0.09 -6.01
N ARG A 22 -15.63 -0.29 -7.33
CA ARG A 22 -15.52 0.81 -8.29
C ARG A 22 -16.72 1.76 -8.22
N ALA A 23 -17.93 1.22 -8.12
CA ALA A 23 -19.14 2.05 -8.00
C ALA A 23 -19.16 2.92 -6.74
N ARG A 24 -18.61 2.43 -5.62
CA ARG A 24 -18.45 3.20 -4.38
C ARG A 24 -17.29 4.19 -4.45
N LEU A 25 -16.22 3.85 -5.17
CA LEU A 25 -15.05 4.71 -5.37
C LEU A 25 -15.30 5.85 -6.37
N ALA A 26 -16.36 5.79 -7.19
CA ALA A 26 -16.63 6.79 -8.22
C ALA A 26 -16.75 8.23 -7.69
N GLY A 27 -17.37 8.42 -6.52
CA GLY A 27 -17.42 9.71 -5.83
C GLY A 27 -16.05 10.14 -5.32
N PRO A 28 -15.42 9.38 -4.39
CA PRO A 28 -14.12 9.72 -3.81
C PRO A 28 -13.01 9.93 -4.83
N VAL A 29 -13.04 9.26 -5.99
CA VAL A 29 -12.02 9.33 -7.03
C VAL A 29 -12.20 10.53 -7.97
N ARG A 30 -13.35 11.23 -7.94
CA ARG A 30 -13.42 12.58 -8.52
C ARG A 30 -12.30 13.42 -7.88
N GLY A 31 -11.54 14.08 -8.75
CA GLY A 31 -10.18 14.54 -8.44
C GLY A 31 -10.12 15.33 -7.13
N PHE A 32 -9.06 15.11 -6.36
CA PHE A 32 -8.71 16.04 -5.29
C PHE A 32 -8.43 17.37 -5.96
N ARG A 33 -9.37 18.31 -5.84
CA ARG A 33 -9.18 19.70 -6.25
C ARG A 33 -9.17 20.46 -4.95
N PRO A 34 -8.04 21.03 -4.51
CA PRO A 34 -8.10 22.09 -3.52
C PRO A 34 -8.97 23.19 -4.14
N ARG A 35 -10.13 23.45 -3.54
CA ARG A 35 -11.12 24.42 -4.01
C ARG A 35 -10.93 25.76 -3.33
N THR A 36 -10.32 25.75 -2.13
CA THR A 36 -10.17 26.91 -1.26
C THR A 36 -8.79 26.92 -0.60
N VAL A 37 -8.35 28.08 -0.11
CA VAL A 37 -7.13 28.20 0.72
C VAL A 37 -7.26 27.37 2.00
N ASP A 38 -8.47 27.26 2.54
CA ASP A 38 -8.77 26.45 3.72
C ASP A 38 -8.47 24.95 3.49
N ASP A 39 -8.70 24.44 2.27
CA ASP A 39 -8.33 23.06 1.93
C ASP A 39 -6.82 22.83 2.08
N TYR A 40 -5.99 23.82 1.75
CA TYR A 40 -4.54 23.73 1.97
C TYR A 40 -4.20 23.75 3.46
N GLY A 41 -4.90 24.55 4.26
CA GLY A 41 -4.78 24.55 5.71
C GLY A 41 -5.03 23.17 6.30
N TRP A 42 -6.11 22.50 5.88
CA TRP A 42 -6.42 21.13 6.30
C TRP A 42 -5.40 20.09 5.81
N ILE A 43 -4.86 20.24 4.60
CA ILE A 43 -3.77 19.36 4.12
C ILE A 43 -2.54 19.51 5.02
N TRP A 44 -2.12 20.74 5.31
CA TRP A 44 -0.95 21.01 6.15
C TRP A 44 -1.14 20.54 7.57
N LEU A 45 -2.31 20.80 8.16
CA LEU A 45 -2.64 20.31 9.49
C LEU A 45 -2.63 18.78 9.54
N SER A 46 -3.24 18.12 8.54
CA SER A 46 -3.23 16.66 8.45
C SER A 46 -1.80 16.10 8.27
N ALA A 47 -0.97 16.77 7.48
CA ALA A 47 0.42 16.39 7.30
C ALA A 47 1.22 16.56 8.60
N ALA A 48 1.07 17.69 9.29
CA ALA A 48 1.74 17.95 10.57
C ALA A 48 1.32 16.95 11.65
N LEU A 49 0.02 16.70 11.79
CA LEU A 49 -0.51 15.70 12.72
C LEU A 49 -0.01 14.29 12.36
N GLY A 50 0.01 13.94 11.07
CA GLY A 50 0.55 12.67 10.60
C GLY A 50 2.04 12.51 10.94
N THR A 51 2.86 13.54 10.69
CA THR A 51 4.28 13.53 11.04
C THR A 51 4.50 13.44 12.55
N ALA A 52 3.79 14.25 13.34
CA ALA A 52 3.92 14.20 14.80
C ALA A 52 3.52 12.83 15.37
N THR A 53 2.42 12.26 14.88
CA THR A 53 1.97 10.92 15.27
C THR A 53 3.00 9.87 14.88
N HIS A 54 3.57 9.95 13.68
CA HIS A 54 4.60 9.02 13.22
C HIS A 54 5.86 9.09 14.08
N LEU A 55 6.38 10.31 14.37
CA LEU A 55 7.54 10.50 15.24
C LEU A 55 7.27 10.00 16.66
N PHE A 56 6.06 10.22 17.19
CA PHE A 56 5.67 9.70 18.49
C PHE A 56 5.66 8.17 18.52
N PHE A 57 5.05 7.52 17.53
CA PHE A 57 5.03 6.05 17.46
C PHE A 57 6.44 5.49 17.26
N ASP A 58 7.25 6.12 16.42
CA ASP A 58 8.64 5.73 16.19
C ASP A 58 9.45 5.80 17.48
N ASP A 59 9.30 6.89 18.25
CA ASP A 59 9.93 7.05 19.56
C ASP A 59 9.44 5.99 20.56
N LEU A 60 8.13 5.71 20.59
CA LEU A 60 7.56 4.70 21.48
C LEU A 60 8.10 3.29 21.17
N THR A 61 8.36 2.97 19.90
CA THR A 61 8.80 1.65 19.45
C THR A 61 10.31 1.49 19.35
N HIS A 62 11.08 2.58 19.38
CA HIS A 62 12.54 2.53 19.26
C HIS A 62 13.28 3.20 20.44
N GLY A 63 12.59 3.98 21.28
CA GLY A 63 13.17 4.67 22.44
C GLY A 63 14.18 5.76 22.05
N THR A 64 14.03 6.36 20.87
CA THR A 64 15.03 7.24 20.25
C THR A 64 15.25 8.55 21.03
N TYR A 65 14.21 9.09 21.64
CA TYR A 65 14.17 10.38 22.33
C TYR A 65 13.78 10.24 23.81
N VAL A 66 12.89 9.31 24.14
CA VAL A 66 12.46 9.02 25.52
C VAL A 66 12.68 7.55 25.85
N ASP A 67 13.31 7.28 27.00
CA ASP A 67 13.32 5.93 27.57
C ASP A 67 11.96 5.62 28.19
N TRP A 68 11.17 4.81 27.48
CA TRP A 68 9.84 4.40 27.89
C TRP A 68 9.85 3.28 28.95
N GLY A 69 11.03 2.85 29.43
CA GLY A 69 11.17 1.80 30.45
C GLY A 69 10.69 0.43 29.97
N LEU A 70 10.67 0.21 28.64
CA LEU A 70 10.21 -1.02 28.00
C LEU A 70 11.32 -2.09 28.07
N THR A 71 11.55 -2.63 29.26
CA THR A 71 12.51 -3.73 29.51
C THR A 71 12.19 -4.97 28.68
N PRO A 72 13.18 -5.82 28.35
CA PRO A 72 12.94 -7.11 27.68
C PRO A 72 11.89 -7.93 28.42
N VAL A 73 10.88 -8.43 27.69
CA VAL A 73 9.72 -9.11 28.29
C VAL A 73 9.99 -10.62 28.41
N VAL A 74 10.60 -11.22 27.39
CA VAL A 74 11.00 -12.64 27.36
C VAL A 74 12.28 -12.81 26.53
N GLY A 75 13.39 -13.25 27.14
CA GLY A 75 14.65 -13.47 26.43
C GLY A 75 15.21 -12.21 25.77
N SER A 76 15.56 -12.29 24.47
CA SER A 76 16.03 -11.17 23.64
C SER A 76 14.91 -10.30 23.05
N TYR A 77 13.64 -10.64 23.27
CA TYR A 77 12.51 -9.92 22.71
C TYR A 77 12.21 -8.66 23.53
N SER A 78 12.45 -7.49 22.96
CA SER A 78 12.34 -6.20 23.66
C SER A 78 10.87 -5.82 23.89
N GLY A 79 10.59 -5.11 25.00
CA GLY A 79 9.27 -4.54 25.23
C GLY A 79 8.86 -3.54 24.14
N THR A 80 9.84 -2.87 23.54
CA THR A 80 9.60 -1.95 22.42
C THR A 80 9.08 -2.67 21.17
N GLN A 81 9.62 -3.85 20.85
CA GLN A 81 9.16 -4.68 19.74
C GLN A 81 7.74 -5.21 20.00
N LEU A 82 7.46 -5.65 21.24
CA LEU A 82 6.10 -6.08 21.62
C LEU A 82 5.06 -4.97 21.40
N VAL A 83 5.40 -3.76 21.84
CA VAL A 83 4.54 -2.57 21.69
C VAL A 83 4.36 -2.23 20.21
N GLN A 84 5.42 -2.30 19.40
CA GLN A 84 5.37 -2.08 17.96
C GLN A 84 4.42 -3.06 17.26
N GLU A 85 4.59 -4.36 17.51
CA GLU A 85 3.76 -5.40 16.91
C GLU A 85 2.30 -5.29 17.39
N GLY A 86 2.08 -5.07 18.68
CA GLY A 86 0.76 -4.88 19.26
C GLY A 86 0.03 -3.68 18.67
N LEU A 87 0.69 -2.53 18.57
CA LEU A 87 0.12 -1.32 17.96
C LEU A 87 -0.12 -1.49 16.46
N SER A 88 0.74 -2.23 15.76
CA SER A 88 0.54 -2.56 14.34
C SER A 88 -0.72 -3.42 14.14
N LEU A 89 -0.95 -4.42 14.99
CA LEU A 89 -2.16 -5.24 14.96
C LEU A 89 -3.43 -4.43 15.28
N VAL A 90 -3.37 -3.56 16.29
CA VAL A 90 -4.48 -2.65 16.63
C VAL A 90 -4.75 -1.70 15.48
N GLY A 91 -3.71 -1.09 14.90
CA GLY A 91 -3.82 -0.21 13.75
C GLY A 91 -4.44 -0.91 12.54
N LEU A 92 -4.01 -2.14 12.25
CA LEU A 92 -4.59 -2.97 11.19
C LEU A 92 -6.07 -3.27 11.46
N LEU A 93 -6.43 -3.65 12.70
CA LEU A 93 -7.82 -3.90 13.08
C LEU A 93 -8.69 -2.65 12.88
N VAL A 94 -8.23 -1.49 13.37
CA VAL A 94 -8.92 -0.21 13.18
C VAL A 94 -9.09 0.09 11.70
N LEU A 95 -8.05 -0.11 10.89
CA LEU A 95 -8.12 0.11 9.44
C LEU A 95 -9.14 -0.82 8.77
N VAL A 96 -9.14 -2.11 9.10
CA VAL A 96 -10.10 -3.10 8.58
C VAL A 96 -11.53 -2.70 8.96
N LEU A 97 -11.77 -2.36 10.22
CA LEU A 97 -13.09 -1.95 10.70
C LEU A 97 -13.55 -0.63 10.05
N ALA A 98 -12.65 0.33 9.87
CA ALA A 98 -12.94 1.58 9.20
C ALA A 98 -13.31 1.35 7.73
N VAL A 99 -12.53 0.55 7.00
CA VAL A 99 -12.79 0.18 5.60
C VAL A 99 -14.10 -0.59 5.48
N TRP A 100 -14.35 -1.55 6.38
CA TRP A 100 -15.59 -2.31 6.41
C TRP A 100 -16.81 -1.41 6.64
N SER A 101 -16.75 -0.58 7.69
CA SER A 101 -17.81 0.37 8.05
C SER A 101 -18.09 1.34 6.91
N TRP A 102 -17.03 1.88 6.29
CA TRP A 102 -17.13 2.73 5.12
C TRP A 102 -17.76 1.98 3.95
N TYR A 103 -17.30 0.76 3.63
CA TYR A 103 -17.79 -0.02 2.49
C TYR A 103 -19.28 -0.34 2.62
N GLY A 104 -19.78 -0.58 3.84
CA GLY A 104 -21.21 -0.76 4.10
C GLY A 104 -22.04 0.49 3.81
N LYS A 105 -21.52 1.68 4.17
CA LYS A 105 -22.27 2.95 4.15
C LYS A 105 -22.00 3.83 2.92
N ALA A 106 -20.94 3.57 2.17
CA ALA A 106 -20.51 4.44 1.07
C ALA A 106 -21.57 4.50 -0.04
N PRO A 107 -21.92 5.69 -0.55
CA PRO A 107 -22.85 5.81 -1.67
C PRO A 107 -22.39 5.01 -2.89
N VAL A 108 -23.33 4.34 -3.56
CA VAL A 108 -23.07 3.59 -4.79
C VAL A 108 -23.46 4.45 -5.98
N ALA A 109 -22.53 4.76 -6.86
CA ALA A 109 -22.85 5.49 -8.09
C ALA A 109 -23.70 4.62 -9.04
N THR A 110 -24.76 5.21 -9.58
CA THR A 110 -25.65 4.58 -10.57
C THR A 110 -24.98 4.40 -11.93
N ASP A 111 -24.15 5.36 -12.35
CA ASP A 111 -23.30 5.26 -13.53
C ASP A 111 -21.82 5.52 -13.17
N PRO A 112 -21.08 4.48 -12.75
CA PRO A 112 -19.67 4.62 -12.45
C PRO A 112 -18.80 4.84 -13.71
N GLY A 113 -19.29 4.51 -14.90
CA GLY A 113 -18.55 4.65 -16.15
C GLY A 113 -18.42 6.10 -16.59
N ALA A 114 -19.48 6.90 -16.41
CA ALA A 114 -19.43 8.34 -16.65
C ALA A 114 -18.49 9.08 -15.67
N LEU A 115 -18.37 8.58 -14.45
CA LEU A 115 -17.58 9.22 -13.38
C LEU A 115 -16.11 8.79 -13.40
N LEU A 116 -15.86 7.53 -13.75
CA LEU A 116 -14.54 6.93 -13.83
C LEU A 116 -14.37 6.32 -15.22
N PRO A 117 -13.53 6.93 -16.08
CA PRO A 117 -13.11 6.29 -17.32
C PRO A 117 -12.44 4.96 -16.99
N ALA A 118 -12.84 3.89 -17.69
CA ALA A 118 -12.29 2.56 -17.49
C ALA A 118 -11.42 2.15 -18.67
N GLN A 119 -10.32 1.45 -18.43
CA GLN A 119 -9.66 0.72 -19.51
C GLN A 119 -10.58 -0.41 -20.02
N PRO A 120 -10.41 -0.88 -21.26
CA PRO A 120 -11.15 -2.03 -21.76
C PRO A 120 -11.07 -3.22 -20.81
N ARG A 121 -12.17 -3.98 -20.68
CA ARG A 121 -12.24 -5.19 -19.83
C ARG A 121 -11.03 -6.14 -19.99
N PRO A 122 -10.55 -6.49 -21.20
CA PRO A 122 -9.39 -7.37 -21.35
C PRO A 122 -8.14 -6.76 -20.71
N ALA A 123 -7.85 -5.47 -20.93
CA ALA A 123 -6.70 -4.79 -20.34
C ALA A 123 -6.73 -4.82 -18.79
N ARG A 124 -7.91 -4.65 -18.19
CA ARG A 124 -8.06 -4.73 -16.73
C ARG A 124 -7.84 -6.16 -16.20
N ILE A 125 -8.30 -7.17 -16.93
CA ILE A 125 -8.06 -8.58 -16.55
C ILE A 125 -6.56 -8.86 -16.62
N THR A 126 -5.90 -8.52 -17.73
CA THR A 126 -4.46 -8.69 -17.89
C THR A 126 -3.69 -7.98 -16.77
N ALA A 127 -4.04 -6.75 -16.45
CA ALA A 127 -3.39 -6.00 -15.37
C ALA A 127 -3.57 -6.64 -14.00
N ARG A 128 -4.77 -7.13 -13.67
CA ARG A 128 -5.02 -7.85 -12.42
C ARG A 128 -4.23 -9.16 -12.36
N THR A 129 -4.20 -9.92 -13.45
CA THR A 129 -3.44 -11.17 -13.53
C THR A 129 -1.94 -10.89 -13.37
N ALA A 130 -1.42 -9.87 -14.05
CA ALA A 130 -0.02 -9.46 -13.92
C ALA A 130 0.32 -9.00 -12.49
N LEU A 131 -0.58 -8.27 -11.84
CA LEU A 131 -0.42 -7.86 -10.44
C LEU A 131 -0.37 -9.07 -9.50
N VAL A 132 -1.32 -10.01 -9.63
CA VAL A 132 -1.32 -11.25 -8.84
C VAL A 132 -0.05 -12.05 -9.10
N ALA A 133 0.36 -12.19 -10.37
CA ALA A 133 1.58 -12.88 -10.73
C ALA A 133 2.83 -12.21 -10.14
N ALA A 134 2.90 -10.88 -10.13
CA ALA A 134 4.02 -10.14 -9.53
C ALA A 134 4.09 -10.34 -8.00
N VAL A 135 2.95 -10.28 -7.31
CA VAL A 135 2.86 -10.57 -5.87
C VAL A 135 3.32 -11.98 -5.57
N LEU A 136 2.80 -12.98 -6.31
CA LEU A 136 3.20 -14.38 -6.14
C LEU A 136 4.67 -14.61 -6.48
N ALA A 137 5.19 -13.98 -7.53
CA ALA A 137 6.61 -14.08 -7.91
C ALA A 137 7.52 -13.44 -6.86
N GLY A 138 7.13 -12.30 -6.28
CA GLY A 138 7.87 -11.68 -5.18
C GLY A 138 7.93 -12.59 -3.95
N ALA A 139 6.78 -13.14 -3.53
CA ALA A 139 6.74 -14.12 -2.44
C ALA A 139 7.63 -15.34 -2.72
N LEU A 140 7.51 -15.92 -3.93
CA LEU A 140 8.25 -17.11 -4.32
C LEU A 140 9.76 -16.85 -4.45
N ALA A 141 10.17 -15.68 -4.94
CA ALA A 141 11.57 -15.29 -5.06
C ALA A 141 12.26 -15.28 -3.70
N GLU A 142 11.56 -14.85 -2.65
CA GLU A 142 12.08 -14.86 -1.28
C GLU A 142 12.14 -16.27 -0.70
N VAL A 143 11.07 -17.06 -0.85
CA VAL A 143 11.02 -18.46 -0.38
C VAL A 143 12.12 -19.31 -1.03
N LEU A 144 12.47 -19.01 -2.29
CA LEU A 144 13.51 -19.71 -3.04
C LEU A 144 14.89 -19.06 -2.94
N ASP A 145 15.05 -17.93 -2.24
CA ASP A 145 16.34 -17.24 -2.17
C ASP A 145 17.37 -18.14 -1.47
N PRO A 146 18.51 -18.46 -2.12
CA PRO A 146 19.58 -19.24 -1.51
C PRO A 146 20.13 -18.62 -0.21
N ARG A 147 19.88 -17.34 0.05
CA ARG A 147 20.19 -16.66 1.31
C ARG A 147 19.38 -17.22 2.46
N VAL A 148 18.14 -17.64 2.26
CA VAL A 148 17.38 -18.39 3.27
C VAL A 148 18.16 -19.66 3.63
N ALA A 149 18.68 -20.39 2.64
CA ALA A 149 19.53 -21.55 2.90
C ALA A 149 20.92 -21.21 3.52
N LYS A 150 21.42 -19.98 3.35
CA LYS A 150 22.75 -19.52 3.83
C LYS A 150 22.75 -18.69 5.12
N VAL A 151 21.61 -18.16 5.56
CA VAL A 151 21.41 -17.55 6.89
C VAL A 151 21.14 -18.63 7.94
N TYR A 152 20.56 -19.76 7.52
CA TYR A 152 20.26 -20.92 8.35
C TYR A 152 21.21 -22.16 8.30
N PRO A 153 22.46 -22.11 7.78
CA PRO A 153 23.36 -23.28 7.77
C PRO A 153 24.05 -23.50 9.14
N GLY A 154 23.76 -22.66 10.13
CA GLY A 154 24.34 -22.69 11.49
C GLY A 154 23.39 -23.17 12.60
N ILE A 155 22.24 -23.76 12.27
CA ILE A 155 21.24 -24.26 13.24
C ILE A 155 21.69 -25.60 13.87
N ILE A 156 22.90 -25.60 14.44
CA ILE A 156 23.27 -26.39 15.62
C ILE A 156 23.82 -25.36 16.61
N GLN A 157 23.01 -24.37 16.95
CA GLN A 157 23.28 -23.50 18.10
C GLN A 157 22.43 -23.99 19.26
N THR A 158 23.08 -24.16 20.39
CA THR A 158 22.62 -24.82 21.62
C THR A 158 21.59 -24.03 22.42
N GLU A 159 20.99 -22.99 21.85
CA GLU A 159 19.93 -22.24 22.51
C GLU A 159 18.55 -22.69 22.00
N PRO A 160 17.61 -23.02 22.90
CA PRO A 160 16.30 -23.54 22.56
C PRO A 160 15.39 -22.40 22.08
N VAL A 161 15.66 -21.85 20.91
CA VAL A 161 14.63 -21.12 20.15
C VAL A 161 13.83 -22.16 19.39
N PRO A 162 12.48 -22.22 19.50
CA PRO A 162 11.69 -23.21 18.79
C PRO A 162 11.83 -22.99 17.27
N MET A 163 12.73 -23.76 16.67
CA MET A 163 13.26 -23.62 15.30
C MET A 163 12.20 -23.67 14.20
N GLY A 164 10.97 -24.07 14.52
CA GLY A 164 9.85 -24.02 13.59
C GLY A 164 9.23 -22.64 13.48
N PHE A 165 8.97 -21.96 14.61
CA PHE A 165 8.17 -20.73 14.59
C PHE A 165 8.96 -19.52 14.09
N ALA A 166 10.19 -19.31 14.57
CA ALA A 166 11.01 -18.18 14.17
C ALA A 166 11.36 -18.23 12.66
N PHE A 167 11.75 -19.41 12.16
CA PHE A 167 12.01 -19.61 10.73
C PHE A 167 10.76 -19.34 9.88
N VAL A 168 9.60 -19.90 10.28
CA VAL A 168 8.34 -19.67 9.57
C VAL A 168 7.95 -18.21 9.61
N TRP A 169 8.14 -17.53 10.74
CA TRP A 169 7.88 -16.11 10.90
C TRP A 169 8.73 -15.26 9.95
N ASP A 170 10.06 -15.41 10.00
CA ASP A 170 10.99 -14.60 9.19
C ASP A 170 10.75 -14.80 7.69
N VAL A 171 10.66 -16.06 7.24
CA VAL A 171 10.37 -16.37 5.84
C VAL A 171 9.00 -15.81 5.41
N SER A 172 7.99 -15.89 6.29
CA SER A 172 6.66 -15.34 5.97
C SER A 172 6.66 -13.83 5.89
N VAL A 173 7.38 -13.15 6.80
CA VAL A 173 7.51 -11.69 6.82
C VAL A 173 8.27 -11.22 5.59
N ASP A 174 9.44 -11.78 5.30
CA ASP A 174 10.26 -11.38 4.16
C ASP A 174 9.54 -11.66 2.83
N ALA A 175 8.91 -12.83 2.70
CA ALA A 175 8.11 -13.14 1.50
C ALA A 175 6.94 -12.17 1.34
N SER A 176 6.30 -11.75 2.44
CA SER A 176 5.23 -10.75 2.40
C SER A 176 5.74 -9.38 1.98
N LEU A 177 6.87 -8.94 2.53
CA LEU A 177 7.51 -7.66 2.17
C LEU A 177 7.91 -7.65 0.69
N ARG A 178 8.53 -8.73 0.21
CA ARG A 178 8.92 -8.87 -1.20
C ARG A 178 7.71 -8.88 -2.13
N ALA A 179 6.65 -9.59 -1.75
CA ALA A 179 5.39 -9.61 -2.49
C ALA A 179 4.76 -8.22 -2.57
N LEU A 180 4.82 -7.44 -1.49
CA LEU A 180 4.36 -6.05 -1.44
C LEU A 180 5.18 -5.15 -2.38
N ASP A 181 6.51 -5.24 -2.34
CA ASP A 181 7.40 -4.45 -3.21
C ASP A 181 7.09 -4.68 -4.69
N TRP A 182 6.98 -5.95 -5.09
CA TRP A 182 6.67 -6.33 -6.47
C TRP A 182 5.25 -5.93 -6.87
N GLY A 183 4.29 -6.07 -5.96
CA GLY A 183 2.92 -5.59 -6.14
C GLY A 183 2.85 -4.09 -6.35
N VAL A 184 3.58 -3.31 -5.54
CA VAL A 184 3.67 -1.84 -5.66
C VAL A 184 4.32 -1.46 -7.00
N ALA A 185 5.42 -2.12 -7.39
CA ALA A 185 6.06 -1.87 -8.68
C ALA A 185 5.09 -2.14 -9.85
N ALA A 186 4.35 -3.25 -9.82
CA ALA A 186 3.35 -3.58 -10.83
C ALA A 186 2.21 -2.55 -10.88
N ILE A 187 1.75 -2.05 -9.73
CA ILE A 187 0.75 -0.97 -9.64
C ILE A 187 1.29 0.32 -10.30
N VAL A 188 2.55 0.68 -10.03
CA VAL A 188 3.18 1.88 -10.60
C VAL A 188 3.30 1.77 -12.12
N VAL A 189 3.76 0.62 -12.63
CA VAL A 189 3.84 0.34 -14.07
C VAL A 189 2.45 0.44 -14.72
N TYR A 190 1.45 -0.20 -14.12
CA TYR A 190 0.08 -0.13 -14.62
C TYR A 190 -0.45 1.32 -14.61
N ALA A 191 -0.20 2.07 -13.54
CA ALA A 191 -0.59 3.48 -13.46
C ALA A 191 0.07 4.31 -14.57
N ALA A 192 1.36 4.10 -14.84
CA ALA A 192 2.07 4.79 -15.92
C ALA A 192 1.46 4.48 -17.30
N VAL A 193 1.21 3.21 -17.59
CA VAL A 193 0.55 2.78 -18.85
C VAL A 193 -0.85 3.37 -18.95
N TRP A 194 -1.62 3.35 -17.86
CA TRP A 194 -2.96 3.91 -17.80
C TRP A 194 -2.96 5.41 -18.15
N GLN A 195 -2.01 6.18 -17.60
CA GLN A 195 -1.86 7.62 -17.90
C GLN A 195 -1.43 7.84 -19.35
N ALA A 196 -0.47 7.07 -19.85
CA ALA A 196 -0.01 7.15 -21.24
C ALA A 196 -1.16 6.92 -22.23
N CYS A 197 -1.97 5.88 -22.03
CA CYS A 197 -3.14 5.59 -22.86
C CYS A 197 -4.17 6.73 -22.88
N ARG A 198 -4.26 7.52 -21.80
CA ARG A 198 -5.16 8.68 -21.75
C ARG A 198 -4.59 9.92 -22.44
N LEU A 199 -3.28 10.12 -22.40
CA LEU A 199 -2.63 11.30 -22.99
C LEU A 199 -2.40 11.16 -24.50
N LEU A 200 -2.14 9.94 -24.98
CA LEU A 200 -1.82 9.66 -26.39
C LEU A 200 -2.86 10.19 -27.39
N PRO A 201 -4.18 10.01 -27.20
CA PRO A 201 -5.18 10.56 -28.13
C PRO A 201 -5.16 12.10 -28.18
N SER A 202 -4.98 12.76 -27.05
CA SER A 202 -4.91 14.22 -26.96
C SER A 202 -3.67 14.79 -27.65
N LEU A 203 -2.52 14.11 -27.50
CA LEU A 203 -1.28 14.48 -28.19
C LEU A 203 -1.41 14.32 -29.71
N ARG A 204 -2.02 13.23 -30.17
CA ARG A 204 -2.29 13.01 -31.60
C ARG A 204 -3.22 14.09 -32.17
N ALA A 205 -4.29 14.44 -31.47
CA ALA A 205 -5.23 15.48 -31.92
C ALA A 205 -4.59 16.89 -31.98
N GLY A 206 -3.75 17.24 -30.99
CA GLY A 206 -3.06 18.53 -30.96
C GLY A 206 -2.01 18.70 -32.06
N ALA A 207 -1.27 17.64 -32.39
CA ALA A 207 -0.25 17.65 -33.44
C ALA A 207 -0.81 17.98 -34.84
N PHE A 208 -2.09 17.74 -35.09
CA PHE A 208 -2.76 18.08 -36.35
C PHE A 208 -3.37 19.48 -36.39
N SER A 209 -3.34 20.25 -35.29
CA SER A 209 -3.99 21.57 -35.20
C SER A 209 -3.07 22.78 -35.46
N VAL A 210 -1.76 22.59 -35.64
CA VAL A 210 -0.77 23.68 -35.81
C VAL A 210 -0.54 24.04 -37.30
N ARG A 211 -1.60 24.10 -38.10
CA ARG A 211 -1.52 24.66 -39.46
C ARG A 211 -2.72 25.54 -39.74
N LYS A 212 -2.62 26.83 -39.39
CA LYS A 212 -3.16 27.96 -40.17
C LYS A 212 -2.31 29.19 -39.88
#